data_AF-A0A945QIS8-F1
#
_entry.id   AF-A0A945QIS8-F1
#
_cell.length_a   1.000
_cell.length_b   1.000
_cell.length_c   1.000
_cell.angle_alpha   90.00
_cell.angle_beta   90.00
_cell.angle_gamma   90.00
#
_symmetry.space_group_name_H-M   'P 1'
#
loop_
_entity.id
_entity.type
_entity.pdbx_description
1 polymer ?
#
loop_
_entity_poly.entity_id
_entity_poly.type
_entity_poly.pdbx_seq_one_letter_code
_entity_poly.pdbx_strand_id
1 'polypeptide(L)' 'MIDLYTGSTPNGQKIHIMLEECGLEYRDHFISMD' A
#
# COMPACT_ATOMS: atom_id res chain seq x y z
N MET A 1 -3.06 -12.39 4.52
CA MET A 1 -1.97 -11.70 3.80
C MET A 1 -2.58 -10.92 2.65
N ILE A 2 -2.47 -9.60 2.69
CA ILE A 2 -3.02 -8.66 1.71
C ILE A 2 -1.96 -8.35 0.65
N ASP A 3 -2.30 -8.36 -0.64
CA ASP A 3 -1.40 -7.88 -1.69
C ASP A 3 -1.76 -6.43 -2.04
N LEU A 4 -0.85 -5.49 -1.79
CA LEU A 4 -1.05 -4.06 -2.04
C LEU A 4 -0.39 -3.66 -3.37
N TYR A 5 -1.20 -3.46 -4.40
CA TYR A 5 -0.78 -2.86 -5.66
C TYR A 5 -0.88 -1.33 -5.54
N THR A 6 0.26 -0.66 -5.56
CA THR A 6 0.36 0.74 -5.17
C THR A 6 1.41 1.49 -5.98
N GLY A 7 1.42 2.82 -5.87
CA GLY A 7 2.40 3.69 -6.51
C GLY A 7 2.58 4.96 -5.68
N SER A 8 3.47 5.86 -6.12
CA SER A 8 3.76 7.13 -5.44
C SER A 8 2.63 8.16 -5.56
N THR A 9 1.47 7.85 -4.97
CA THR A 9 0.28 8.68 -4.98
C THR A 9 -0.21 8.96 -3.55
N PRO A 10 -0.93 10.07 -3.32
CA PRO A 10 -1.51 10.35 -2.00
C PRO A 10 -2.46 9.26 -1.50
N ASN A 11 -3.15 8.55 -2.40
CA ASN A 11 -4.04 7.45 -2.03
C ASN A 11 -3.26 6.19 -1.67
N GLY A 12 -2.18 5.88 -2.40
CA GLY A 12 -1.27 4.80 -2.04
C GLY A 12 -0.72 4.99 -0.62
N GLN A 13 -0.29 6.20 -0.26
CA GLN A 13 0.22 6.49 1.09
C GLN A 13 -0.81 6.25 2.19
N LYS A 14 -2.08 6.63 1.99
CA LYS A 14 -3.15 6.42 2.99
C LYS A 14 -3.33 4.94 3.33
N ILE A 15 -3.25 4.07 2.33
CA ILE A 15 -3.42 2.63 2.52
C ILE A 15 -2.23 2.03 3.28
N HIS A 16 -1.00 2.44 2.98
CA HIS A 16 0.16 2.02 3.78
C HIS A 16 0.00 2.43 5.24
N ILE A 17 -0.37 3.69 5.51
CA ILE A 17 -0.60 4.16 6.90
C ILE A 17 -1.64 3.28 7.60
N MET A 18 -2.78 2.98 6.95
CA MET A 18 -3.80 2.14 7.56
C MET A 18 -3.30 0.73 7.89
N LEU A 19 -2.57 0.10 6.97
CA LEU A 19 -2.06 -1.26 7.14
C LEU A 19 -1.04 -1.34 8.29
N GLU A 20 -0.14 -0.36 8.38
CA GLU A 20 0.83 -0.24 9.47
C GLU A 20 0.14 0.00 10.83
N GLU A 21 -0.74 1.00 10.91
CA GLU A 21 -1.44 1.36 12.16
C GLU A 21 -2.36 0.24 12.68
N CYS A 22 -2.92 -0.57 11.76
CA CYS A 22 -3.76 -1.71 12.11
C CYS A 22 -2.97 -3.00 12.33
N GLY A 23 -1.65 -3.02 12.12
CA GLY A 23 -0.81 -4.21 12.24
C GLY A 23 -1.22 -5.34 11.28
N LEU A 24 -1.73 -5.00 10.10
CA LEU A 24 -2.19 -5.98 9.12
C LEU A 24 -1.03 -6.42 8.22
N GLU A 25 -0.82 -7.72 8.10
CA GLU A 25 0.20 -8.28 7.22
C GLU A 25 -0.14 -8.05 5.73
N TYR A 26 0.77 -7.39 5.02
CA TYR A 26 0.64 -7.13 3.58
C TYR A 26 1.97 -7.29 2.84
N ARG A 27 1.86 -7.44 1.52
CA ARG A 27 2.95 -7.50 0.56
C ARG A 27 2.81 -6.38 -0.45
N ASP A 28 3.89 -5.61 -0.64
CA ASP A 28 3.91 -4.52 -1.60
C ASP A 28 4.21 -4.96 -3.03
N HIS A 29 3.44 -4.39 -3.96
CA HIS A 29 3.62 -4.46 -5.39
C HIS A 29 3.60 -3.04 -5.96
N PHE A 30 4.79 -2.46 -6.17
CA PHE A 30 4.89 -1.12 -6.74
C PHE A 30 4.60 -1.14 -8.24
N ILE A 31 3.70 -0.26 -8.68
CA ILE A 31 3.21 -0.14 -10.05
C ILE A 31 3.54 1.25 -10.58
N SER A 32 4.20 1.26 -11.74
CA SER A 32 4.41 2.47 -12.54
C SER A 32 3.10 2.89 -13.19
N MET A 33 2.72 4.17 -13.07
CA MET A 33 1.42 4.71 -13.53
C MET A 33 1.56 5.74 -14.65
N ASP A 34 2.70 5.73 -15.32
CA ASP A 34 2.99 6.46 -16.56
C ASP A 34 2.08 6.07 -17.73
#